data_AF-A0A948C6X4-F1
#
_entry.id   AF-A0A948C6X4-F1
#
_cell.length_a   1.000
_cell.length_b   1.000
_cell.length_c   1.000
_cell.angle_alpha   90.00
_cell.angle_beta   90.00
_cell.angle_gamma   90.00
#
_symmetry.space_group_name_H-M   'P 1'
#
loop_
_entity.id
_entity.type
_entity.pdbx_description
1 polymer ?
#
loop_
_entity_poly.entity_id
_entity_poly.type
_entity_poly.pdbx_seq_one_letter_code
_entity_poly.pdbx_strand_id
1 'polypeptide(L)' 'MTYIENSELGFDYLRDNLVKSMQQRSLLRRPLNYAIVDEIDSILIDEARTPLIISEPKEEATEKYVYYANIVK' A
#
# COMPACT_ATOMS: atom_id res chain seq x y z
N MET A 1 -10.49 21.26 3.35
CA MET A 1 -10.50 20.05 4.18
C MET A 1 -10.86 18.89 3.29
N THR A 2 -10.20 17.75 3.44
CA THR A 2 -10.48 16.53 2.66
C THR A 2 -11.02 15.49 3.63
N TYR A 3 -12.21 14.96 3.35
CA TYR A 3 -12.79 13.83 4.07
C TYR A 3 -12.54 12.57 3.24
N ILE A 4 -11.98 11.54 3.87
CA ILE A 4 -11.54 10.31 3.21
C ILE A 4 -11.65 9.15 4.21
N GLU A 5 -11.88 7.96 3.68
CA GLU A 5 -11.85 6.70 4.43
C GLU A 5 -10.42 6.36 4.91
N ASN A 6 -10.30 5.73 6.08
CA ASN A 6 -9.02 5.29 6.67
C ASN A 6 -8.22 4.41 5.68
N SER A 7 -8.89 3.40 5.13
CA SER A 7 -8.28 2.43 4.22
C SER A 7 -7.82 3.07 2.90
N GLU A 8 -8.62 3.97 2.32
CA GLU A 8 -8.30 4.66 1.07
C GLU A 8 -7.08 5.57 1.24
N LEU A 9 -7.04 6.36 2.32
CA LEU A 9 -5.89 7.21 2.65
C LEU A 9 -4.61 6.38 2.82
N GLY A 10 -4.69 5.27 3.56
CA GLY A 10 -3.56 4.38 3.76
C GLY A 10 -3.08 3.73 2.46
N PHE A 11 -3.99 3.29 1.60
CA PHE A 11 -3.64 2.68 0.32
C PHE A 11 -3.09 3.69 -0.69
N ASP A 12 -3.61 4.91 -0.73
CA ASP A 12 -3.03 5.99 -1.52
C ASP A 12 -1.60 6.29 -1.06
N TYR A 13 -1.37 6.37 0.25
CA TYR A 13 -0.03 6.57 0.80
C TYR A 13 0.92 5.43 0.41
N LEU A 14 0.48 4.17 0.54
CA LEU A 14 1.29 3.01 0.15
C LEU A 14 1.59 3.03 -1.36
N ARG A 15 0.60 3.32 -2.22
CA ARG A 15 0.81 3.43 -3.67
C ARG A 15 1.82 4.52 -4.04
N ASP A 16 1.77 5.67 -3.38
CA ASP A 16 2.69 6.78 -3.62
C ASP A 16 4.15 6.47 -3.25
N ASN A 17 4.35 5.52 -2.36
CA ASN A 17 5.68 5.01 -2.00
C ASN A 17 6.16 3.88 -2.93
N LEU A 18 5.30 3.34 -3.80
CA LEU A 18 5.64 2.30 -4.78
C LEU A 18 5.95 2.84 -6.18
N VAL A 19 5.60 4.10 -6.49
CA VAL A 19 5.80 4.65 -7.83
C VAL A 19 7.28 4.83 -8.19
N LYS A 20 7.60 4.65 -9.48
CA LYS A 20 8.97 4.75 -9.99
C LYS A 20 9.43 6.17 -10.30
N SER A 21 8.48 7.10 -10.44
CA SER A 21 8.78 8.51 -10.69
C SER A 21 7.83 9.43 -9.92
N MET A 22 8.32 10.62 -9.56
CA MET A 22 7.56 11.60 -8.78
C MET A 22 6.31 12.11 -9.51
N GLN A 23 6.29 12.03 -10.83
CA GLN A 23 5.18 12.41 -11.68
C GLN A 23 4.01 11.41 -11.61
N GLN A 24 4.27 10.19 -11.14
CA GLN A 24 3.29 9.10 -11.06
C GLN A 24 2.60 9.01 -9.69
N ARG A 25 3.03 9.77 -8.68
CA ARG A 25 2.35 9.81 -7.38
C ARG A 25 0.90 10.29 -7.55
N SER A 26 -0.01 9.61 -6.85
CA SER A 26 -1.40 9.98 -6.63
C SER A 26 -1.52 11.40 -6.06
N LEU A 27 -2.74 11.92 -6.05
CA LEU A 27 -3.09 13.31 -5.71
C LEU A 27 -2.72 13.75 -4.28
N LEU A 28 -2.12 12.90 -3.44
CA LEU A 28 -1.53 13.24 -2.13
C LEU A 28 -0.20 14.02 -2.29
N ARG A 29 -0.17 15.01 -3.19
CA ARG A 29 0.94 15.94 -3.45
C ARG A 29 1.28 16.87 -2.28
N ARG A 30 0.60 16.74 -1.14
CA ARG A 30 0.71 17.66 0.00
C ARG A 30 1.30 16.94 1.21
N PRO A 31 2.13 17.61 2.02
CA PRO A 31 2.55 17.07 3.30
C PRO A 31 1.35 16.70 4.18
N LEU A 32 1.45 15.58 4.89
CA LEU A 32 0.47 15.17 5.90
C LEU A 32 0.63 16.10 7.12
N ASN A 33 -0.21 17.13 7.21
CA ASN A 33 -0.06 18.19 8.22
C ASN A 33 -0.88 17.95 9.50
N TYR A 34 -2.15 17.61 9.34
CA TYR A 34 -3.04 17.25 10.45
C TYR A 34 -4.19 16.38 9.92
N ALA A 35 -4.74 15.54 10.79
CA ALA A 35 -5.95 14.78 10.54
C ALA A 35 -6.85 14.83 11.78
N ILE A 36 -8.17 14.80 11.57
CA ILE A 36 -9.15 14.50 12.60
C ILE A 36 -9.69 13.12 12.25
N VAL A 37 -9.64 12.21 13.21
CA VAL A 37 -10.09 10.82 13.05
C VAL A 37 -11.45 10.72 13.75
N ASP A 38 -12.48 10.39 12.98
CA ASP A 38 -13.77 9.98 13.55
C ASP A 38 -13.69 8.52 14.00
N GLU A 39 -14.46 8.15 15.04
CA GLU A 39 -14.44 6.80 15.62
C GLU A 39 -13.02 6.28 15.97
N ILE A 40 -12.27 7.06 16.74
CA ILE A 40 -10.84 6.82 17.00
C ILE A 40 -10.54 5.45 17.63
N ASP A 41 -11.45 4.91 18.43
CA ASP A 41 -11.35 3.58 19.02
C ASP A 41 -11.47 2.48 17.96
N SER A 42 -12.49 2.53 17.10
CA SER A 42 -12.62 1.60 15.98
C SER A 42 -11.38 1.59 15.08
N ILE A 43 -10.87 2.78 14.71
CA ILE A 43 -9.76 2.92 13.76
C ILE A 43 -8.41 2.56 14.37
N LEU A 44 -8.04 3.13 15.51
CA LEU A 44 -6.68 2.98 16.08
C LEU A 44 -6.53 1.79 17.02
N ILE A 45 -7.62 1.15 17.44
CA ILE A 45 -7.57 -0.02 18.34
C ILE A 45 -7.97 -1.29 17.60
N ASP A 46 -9.07 -1.27 16.85
CA ASP A 46 -9.62 -2.49 16.27
C ASP A 46 -9.10 -2.74 14.85
N GLU A 47 -9.25 -1.79 13.95
CA GLU A 47 -8.74 -1.91 12.57
C GLU A 47 -7.22 -1.98 12.51
N ALA A 48 -6.53 -1.22 13.36
CA ALA A 48 -5.07 -1.19 13.44
C ALA A 48 -4.41 -2.55 13.77
N ARG A 49 -5.19 -3.56 14.21
CA ARG A 49 -4.69 -4.92 14.47
C ARG A 49 -4.36 -5.68 13.20
N THR A 50 -4.94 -5.30 12.07
CA THR A 50 -4.68 -5.92 10.77
C THR A 50 -3.88 -4.95 9.91
N PRO A 51 -2.67 -5.31 9.44
CA PRO A 51 -1.89 -4.40 8.62
C PRO A 51 -2.56 -4.15 7.26
N LEU A 52 -2.46 -2.90 6.79
CA LEU A 52 -2.91 -2.52 5.45
C LEU A 52 -1.90 -3.01 4.41
N ILE A 53 -2.31 -3.93 3.53
CA ILE A 53 -1.41 -4.60 2.57
C ILE A 53 -1.91 -4.40 1.14
N ILE A 54 -1.02 -3.93 0.24
CA ILE A 54 -1.23 -3.99 -1.21
C ILE A 54 -0.69 -5.33 -1.71
N SER A 55 -1.57 -6.21 -2.18
CA SER A 55 -1.19 -7.47 -2.81
C SER A 55 -1.57 -7.46 -4.29
N GLU A 56 -0.57 -7.61 -5.17
CA GLU A 56 -0.78 -7.87 -6.59
C GLU A 56 -0.51 -9.35 -6.90
N PRO A 57 -1.35 -10.02 -7.70
CA PRO A 57 -1.08 -11.38 -8.16
C PRO A 57 0.18 -11.37 -9.05
N LYS A 58 1.15 -12.22 -8.72
CA LYS A 58 2.39 -12.37 -9.50
C LYS A 58 2.34 -13.67 -10.30
N GLU A 59 2.06 -13.59 -11.60
CA GLU A 59 1.95 -14.77 -12.47
C GLU A 59 3.30 -15.39 -12.88
N GLU A 60 4.44 -14.74 -12.67
CA GLU A 60 5.70 -15.12 -13.33
C GLU A 60 6.65 -16.07 -12.58
N ALA A 61 6.31 -16.51 -11.36
CA ALA A 61 7.34 -17.12 -10.50
C ALA A 61 7.67 -18.57 -10.89
N THR A 62 6.68 -19.38 -11.29
CA THR A 62 6.83 -20.83 -11.37
C THR A 62 7.84 -21.28 -12.44
N GLU A 63 7.79 -20.68 -13.64
CA GLU A 63 8.68 -21.07 -14.76
C GLU A 63 10.14 -20.69 -14.50
N LYS A 64 10.37 -19.50 -13.93
CA LYS A 64 11.73 -19.03 -13.58
C LYS A 64 12.36 -19.90 -12.50
N TYR A 65 11.59 -20.33 -11.50
CA TYR A 65 12.09 -21.26 -10.48
C TYR A 65 12.54 -22.60 -11.08
N VAL A 66 11.77 -23.16 -11.99
CA VAL A 66 12.12 -24.42 -12.68
C VAL A 66 13.38 -24.23 -13.54
N TYR A 67 13.48 -23.12 -14.27
CA TYR A 67 14.65 -22.80 -15.08
C TYR A 67 15.94 -22.72 -14.24
N TYR A 68 15.94 -21.94 -13.15
CA TYR A 68 17.12 -21.81 -12.29
C TYR A 68 17.46 -23.11 -11.55
N ALA A 69 16.48 -23.90 -11.12
CA ALA A 69 16.72 -25.20 -10.49
C ALA A 69 17.45 -26.18 -11.43
N ASN A 70 17.22 -26.09 -12.74
CA ASN A 70 17.88 -26.93 -13.73
C ASN A 70 19.32 -26.48 -14.05
N ILE A 71 19.67 -25.21 -13.81
CA ILE A 71 21.03 -24.68 -14.06
C ILE A 71 21.99 -24.98 -12.90
N VAL A 72 21.46 -25.09 -11.68
CA VAL A 72 22.26 -25.37 -10.48
C VAL A 72 22.61 -26.86 -10.34
N LYS A 73 22.03 -27.72 -11.17
CA LYS A 73 22.34 -29.16 -11.26
C LYS A 73 23.62 -29.42 -12.06
#